data_AF-A0A7W4FI62-F1
#
_entry.id   AF-A0A7W4FI62-F1
#
_cell.length_a   1.000
_cell.length_b   1.000
_cell.length_c   1.000
_cell.angle_alpha   90.00
_cell.angle_beta   90.00
_cell.angle_gamma   90.00
#
_symmetry.space_group_name_H-M   'P 1'
#
loop_
_entity.id
_entity.type
_entity.pdbx_description
1 polymer ?
#
loop_
_entity_poly.entity_id
_entity_poly.type
_entity_poly.pdbx_seq_one_letter_code
_entity_poly.pdbx_strand_id
1 'polypeptide(L)'
;MNSYKYFLIYDRNKQIVYGECINWRCGEFDSIKESDITIGLKKKFKARFIVSNIRIDSVDDENKCININGDATLRYEEDYDDFITQRSDEAVFSPLIDRCSKVRMFVGSEMTSYKYQTWANEHKQLLEEVKTKFDLDLLNRPELLYSYTYYDPTRIVVNSKFVDKPLKGENRLPQRLQVKFFDEFKSYAQAKYVITGYCEDIEPQIENGIISEKETLINFSNSPDEIEIEIIVQGETIYNSRHGFIRNINFRGKIIGDSVTLDNGSEISTYNELNMNVGENSV
;
A
#
# COMPACT_ATOMS: atom_id res chain seq x y z
N MET A 1 12.67 -17.10 -1.46
CA MET A 1 12.85 -17.61 -0.07
C MET A 1 11.82 -16.92 0.80
N ASN A 2 11.08 -17.66 1.61
CA ASN A 2 10.08 -17.08 2.51
C ASN A 2 10.81 -16.56 3.76
N SER A 3 10.49 -15.34 4.18
CA SER A 3 10.99 -14.73 5.40
C SER A 3 9.79 -14.13 6.14
N TYR A 4 9.44 -14.70 7.29
CA TYR A 4 8.44 -14.16 8.17
C TYR A 4 9.09 -13.08 9.03
N LYS A 5 8.57 -11.85 8.92
CA LYS A 5 9.02 -10.73 9.73
C LYS A 5 7.93 -10.39 10.73
N TYR A 6 8.27 -10.48 12.01
CA TYR A 6 7.36 -10.17 13.10
C TYR A 6 7.76 -8.86 13.75
N PHE A 7 6.76 -8.07 14.11
CA PHE A 7 6.94 -6.97 15.04
C PHE A 7 5.92 -7.14 16.18
N LEU A 8 6.41 -7.20 17.41
CA LEU A 8 5.61 -7.46 18.60
C LEU A 8 5.89 -6.40 19.65
N ILE A 9 4.85 -5.91 20.31
CA ILE A 9 4.92 -5.15 21.55
C ILE A 9 4.20 -5.98 22.62
N TYR A 10 4.90 -6.32 23.69
CA TYR A 10 4.34 -7.15 24.76
C TYR A 10 4.79 -6.68 26.14
N ASP A 11 4.00 -7.03 27.16
CA ASP A 11 4.24 -6.67 28.54
C ASP A 11 5.20 -7.66 29.26
N ARG A 12 5.45 -7.48 30.56
CA ARG A 12 6.30 -8.39 31.35
C ARG A 12 5.73 -9.81 31.50
N ASN A 13 4.41 -9.96 31.36
CA ASN A 13 3.72 -11.25 31.38
C ASN A 13 3.69 -11.89 29.99
N LYS A 14 4.40 -11.29 29.03
CA LYS A 14 4.48 -11.71 27.63
C LYS A 14 3.12 -11.70 26.93
N GLN A 15 2.18 -10.88 27.42
CA GLN A 15 0.92 -10.62 26.75
C GLN A 15 1.15 -9.59 25.64
N ILE A 16 0.72 -9.93 24.43
CA ILE A 16 0.83 -9.07 23.25
C ILE A 16 -0.15 -7.90 23.39
N VAL A 17 0.36 -6.69 23.23
CA VAL A 17 -0.41 -5.44 23.13
C VAL A 17 -0.56 -5.02 21.67
N TYR A 18 0.42 -5.33 20.84
CA TYR A 18 0.33 -5.15 19.39
C TYR A 18 1.23 -6.20 18.76
N GLY A 19 0.77 -6.83 17.69
CA GLY A 19 1.58 -7.77 16.96
C GLY A 19 1.24 -7.78 15.49
N GLU A 20 2.26 -7.94 14.67
CA GLU A 20 2.08 -8.18 13.25
C GLU A 20 3.12 -9.17 12.74
N CYS A 21 2.74 -9.90 11.71
CA CYS A 21 3.63 -10.74 10.94
C CYS A 21 3.36 -10.54 9.46
N ILE A 22 4.41 -10.33 8.68
CA ILE A 22 4.32 -10.35 7.23
C ILE A 22 5.10 -11.56 6.68
N ASN A 23 4.46 -12.32 5.80
CA ASN A 23 5.13 -13.30 4.95
C ASN A 23 5.91 -12.56 3.86
N TRP A 24 7.10 -12.12 4.21
CA TRP A 24 7.97 -11.40 3.29
C TRP A 24 8.69 -12.38 2.38
N ARG A 25 8.10 -12.62 1.21
CA ARG A 25 8.76 -13.34 0.12
C ARG A 25 9.64 -12.35 -0.65
N CYS A 26 10.96 -12.41 -0.42
CA CYS A 26 11.90 -11.54 -1.13
C CYS A 26 11.92 -11.87 -2.63
N GLY A 27 11.76 -10.84 -3.46
CA GLY A 27 12.08 -10.87 -4.89
C GLY A 27 13.58 -10.73 -5.12
N GLU A 28 13.99 -10.71 -6.39
CA GLU A 28 15.41 -10.62 -6.81
C GLU A 28 16.12 -9.35 -6.29
N PHE A 29 15.36 -8.27 -6.02
CA PHE A 29 15.89 -6.95 -5.66
C PHE A 29 15.77 -6.61 -4.16
N ASP A 30 15.20 -7.50 -3.34
CA ASP A 30 14.96 -7.24 -1.93
C ASP A 30 16.22 -7.50 -1.08
N SER A 31 16.60 -6.55 -0.21
CA SER A 31 17.71 -6.72 0.73
C SER A 31 17.33 -7.65 1.88
N ILE A 32 18.15 -8.69 2.10
CA ILE A 32 18.01 -9.64 3.20
C ILE A 32 18.91 -9.18 4.35
N LYS A 33 18.39 -8.32 5.24
CA LYS A 33 19.00 -8.07 6.55
C LYS A 33 18.22 -8.85 7.60
N GLU A 34 18.88 -9.84 8.19
CA GLU A 34 18.31 -10.73 9.19
C GLU A 34 18.98 -10.43 10.53
N SER A 35 18.28 -9.71 11.40
CA SER A 35 18.66 -9.71 12.81
C SER A 35 17.43 -9.53 13.68
N ASP A 36 17.25 -10.47 14.60
CA ASP A 36 16.34 -10.33 15.72
C ASP A 36 16.80 -9.17 16.61
N ILE A 37 15.88 -8.28 16.94
CA ILE A 37 16.16 -7.12 17.77
C ILE A 37 15.10 -7.02 18.85
N THR A 38 15.52 -6.88 20.10
CA THR A 38 14.63 -6.56 21.23
C THR A 38 14.96 -5.18 21.75
N ILE A 39 13.97 -4.32 21.83
CA ILE A 39 14.06 -2.94 22.32
C ILE A 39 13.25 -2.85 23.61
N GLY A 40 13.91 -2.43 24.69
CA GLY A 40 13.22 -2.09 25.92
C GLY A 40 12.40 -0.82 25.75
N LEU A 41 11.13 -0.87 26.16
CA LEU A 41 10.24 0.28 26.25
C LEU A 41 9.99 0.64 27.72
N LYS A 42 9.23 1.71 28.00
CA LYS A 42 8.90 2.15 29.36
C LYS A 42 8.53 0.99 30.30
N LYS A 43 9.37 0.86 31.35
CA LYS A 43 9.43 -0.02 32.53
C LYS A 43 8.92 -1.46 32.43
N LYS A 44 7.91 -1.83 31.66
CA LYS A 44 7.35 -3.17 31.62
C LYS A 44 7.07 -3.70 30.22
N PHE A 45 7.43 -2.98 29.17
CA PHE A 45 7.14 -3.39 27.80
C PHE A 45 8.42 -3.62 27.01
N LYS A 46 8.32 -4.51 26.03
CA LYS A 46 9.38 -4.78 25.05
C LYS A 46 8.77 -4.73 23.66
N ALA A 47 9.49 -4.10 22.74
CA ALA A 47 9.31 -4.25 21.31
C ALA A 47 10.28 -5.33 20.81
N ARG A 48 9.83 -6.25 19.97
CA ARG A 48 10.67 -7.30 19.39
C ARG A 48 10.42 -7.40 17.89
N PHE A 49 11.51 -7.32 17.13
CA PHE A 49 11.56 -7.67 15.72
C PHE A 49 12.13 -9.08 15.63
N ILE A 50 11.42 -9.97 14.94
CA ILE A 50 11.86 -11.35 14.73
C ILE A 50 11.87 -11.61 13.24
N VAL A 51 12.96 -12.20 12.74
CA VAL A 51 13.04 -12.66 11.36
C VAL A 51 13.22 -14.17 11.36
N SER A 52 12.34 -14.87 10.67
CA SER A 52 12.34 -16.33 10.63
C SER A 52 12.10 -16.83 9.21
N ASN A 53 12.77 -17.92 8.82
CA ASN A 53 12.52 -18.60 7.56
C ASN A 53 11.30 -19.55 7.61
N ILE A 54 10.77 -19.79 8.80
CA ILE A 54 9.56 -20.58 9.07
C ILE A 54 8.54 -19.76 9.85
N ARG A 55 7.26 -20.11 9.73
CA ARG A 55 6.20 -19.53 10.56
C ARG A 55 6.38 -19.98 12.01
N ILE A 56 6.50 -19.04 12.94
CA ILE A 56 6.73 -19.29 14.39
C ILE A 56 5.55 -18.88 15.26
N ASP A 57 4.51 -18.32 14.66
CA ASP A 57 3.20 -18.15 15.28
C ASP A 57 2.37 -19.42 15.10
N SER A 58 1.64 -19.77 16.16
CA SER A 58 0.68 -20.87 16.19
C SER A 58 -0.64 -20.36 16.73
N VAL A 59 -1.73 -20.73 16.05
CA VAL A 59 -3.09 -20.36 16.43
C VAL A 59 -3.76 -21.59 17.01
N ASP A 60 -4.28 -21.45 18.22
CA ASP A 60 -5.09 -22.43 18.92
C ASP A 60 -6.53 -21.91 18.94
N ASP A 61 -7.34 -22.39 18.00
CA ASP A 61 -8.72 -21.95 17.82
C ASP A 61 -9.63 -22.43 18.96
N GLU A 62 -9.29 -23.55 19.62
CA GLU A 62 -10.06 -24.09 20.75
C GLU A 62 -9.89 -23.22 21.99
N ASN A 63 -8.66 -22.80 22.27
CA ASN A 63 -8.34 -21.93 23.41
C ASN A 63 -8.35 -20.44 23.07
N LYS A 64 -8.71 -20.09 21.83
CA LYS A 64 -8.71 -18.72 21.29
C LYS A 64 -7.42 -17.96 21.65
N CYS A 65 -6.29 -18.58 21.31
CA CYS A 65 -4.97 -18.10 21.70
C CYS A 65 -3.99 -18.16 20.53
N ILE A 66 -3.11 -17.18 20.46
CA ILE A 66 -1.97 -17.15 19.55
C ILE A 66 -0.70 -17.21 20.39
N ASN A 67 0.21 -18.09 20.01
CA ASN A 67 1.51 -18.21 20.64
C ASN A 67 2.61 -17.96 19.61
N ILE A 68 3.51 -17.02 19.92
CA ILE A 68 4.66 -16.69 19.09
C ILE A 68 5.92 -17.31 19.73
N ASN A 69 6.38 -18.41 19.14
CA ASN A 69 7.62 -19.10 19.47
C ASN A 69 7.76 -19.48 20.97
N GLY A 70 6.65 -19.80 21.65
CA GLY A 70 6.64 -20.09 23.09
C GLY A 70 6.96 -18.89 23.99
N ASP A 71 7.13 -17.69 23.42
CA ASP A 71 7.56 -16.49 24.13
C ASP A 71 6.36 -15.60 24.43
N ALA A 72 5.69 -15.05 23.42
CA ALA A 72 4.59 -14.11 23.62
C ALA A 72 3.24 -14.74 23.25
N THR A 73 2.18 -14.33 23.94
CA THR A 73 0.82 -14.84 23.71
C THR A 73 -0.20 -13.72 23.56
N LEU A 74 -1.19 -13.94 22.70
CA LEU A 74 -2.41 -13.14 22.63
C LEU A 74 -3.61 -14.05 22.83
N ARG A 75 -4.51 -13.73 23.76
CA ARG A 75 -5.86 -14.30 23.76
C ARG A 75 -6.75 -13.42 22.91
N TYR A 76 -7.50 -14.02 22.00
CA TYR A 76 -8.39 -13.32 21.09
C TYR A 76 -9.85 -13.70 21.35
N GLU A 77 -10.79 -12.84 20.98
CA GLU A 77 -12.22 -13.13 20.99
C GLU A 77 -12.75 -13.24 19.57
N GLU A 78 -12.22 -12.39 18.68
CA GLU A 78 -12.64 -12.28 17.29
C GLU A 78 -11.49 -12.58 16.34
N ASP A 79 -11.82 -13.23 15.24
CA ASP A 79 -10.92 -13.43 14.10
C ASP A 79 -11.58 -12.93 12.81
N TYR A 80 -10.79 -12.19 12.03
CA TYR A 80 -11.21 -11.56 10.81
C TYR A 80 -10.30 -12.01 9.68
N ASP A 81 -10.90 -12.44 8.58
CA ASP A 81 -10.22 -12.63 7.30
C ASP A 81 -10.67 -11.52 6.35
N ASP A 82 -9.71 -10.77 5.81
CA ASP A 82 -9.97 -9.65 4.90
C ASP A 82 -8.88 -9.56 3.83
N PHE A 83 -9.10 -8.67 2.86
CA PHE A 83 -8.17 -8.43 1.77
C PHE A 83 -7.94 -6.93 1.59
N ILE A 84 -6.69 -6.49 1.79
CA ILE A 84 -6.31 -5.09 1.54
C ILE A 84 -6.13 -4.90 0.04
N THR A 85 -6.98 -4.07 -0.57
CA THR A 85 -6.87 -3.62 -1.97
C THR A 85 -6.25 -2.22 -2.06
N GLN A 86 -6.06 -1.70 -3.28
CA GLN A 86 -5.56 -0.34 -3.48
C GLN A 86 -6.56 0.48 -4.28
N ARG A 87 -6.81 1.72 -3.88
CA ARG A 87 -7.57 2.64 -4.75
C ARG A 87 -6.98 4.04 -4.67
N SER A 88 -6.87 4.73 -5.81
CA SER A 88 -6.28 6.07 -5.83
C SER A 88 -7.15 7.13 -5.12
N ASP A 89 -8.40 6.80 -4.81
CA ASP A 89 -9.34 7.64 -4.06
C ASP A 89 -9.21 7.49 -2.54
N GLU A 90 -8.31 6.61 -2.05
CA GLU A 90 -8.05 6.41 -0.63
C GLU A 90 -7.17 7.53 -0.04
N ALA A 91 -7.51 7.98 1.17
CA ALA A 91 -6.88 9.13 1.83
C ALA A 91 -5.37 8.95 2.15
N VAL A 92 -4.84 7.72 2.08
CA VAL A 92 -3.44 7.39 2.37
C VAL A 92 -2.93 6.41 1.32
N PHE A 93 -2.50 6.93 0.16
CA PHE A 93 -1.84 6.17 -0.90
C PHE A 93 -0.31 6.13 -0.68
N SER A 94 0.33 4.94 -0.71
CA SER A 94 1.78 4.80 -0.46
C SER A 94 2.48 3.84 -1.44
N PRO A 95 3.24 4.36 -2.43
CA PRO A 95 3.79 3.62 -3.57
C PRO A 95 4.73 2.43 -3.26
N LEU A 96 5.13 2.25 -2.00
CA LEU A 96 6.04 1.19 -1.54
C LEU A 96 5.39 0.18 -0.58
N ILE A 97 4.31 0.56 0.11
CA ILE A 97 3.42 -0.34 0.87
C ILE A 97 2.40 -1.01 -0.07
N ASP A 98 2.36 -0.55 -1.32
CA ASP A 98 1.48 -0.81 -2.45
C ASP A 98 1.35 -2.28 -2.93
N ARG A 99 1.32 -3.24 -2.02
CA ARG A 99 1.11 -4.66 -2.30
C ARG A 99 -0.15 -5.10 -1.57
N CYS A 100 -1.20 -5.31 -2.37
CA CYS A 100 -2.41 -6.01 -1.98
C CYS A 100 -2.09 -7.25 -1.14
N SER A 101 -2.75 -7.41 -0.01
CA SER A 101 -2.39 -8.44 0.98
C SER A 101 -3.65 -9.12 1.50
N LYS A 102 -3.61 -10.45 1.55
CA LYS A 102 -4.54 -11.20 2.37
C LYS A 102 -4.18 -10.97 3.83
N VAL A 103 -5.18 -10.66 4.64
CA VAL A 103 -5.00 -10.36 6.05
C VAL A 103 -5.82 -11.32 6.89
N ARG A 104 -5.21 -11.85 7.94
CA ARG A 104 -5.92 -12.51 9.03
C ARG A 104 -5.60 -11.78 10.32
N MET A 105 -6.60 -11.15 10.92
CA MET A 105 -6.47 -10.35 12.13
C MET A 105 -7.16 -11.05 13.29
N PHE A 106 -6.52 -11.04 14.44
CA PHE A 106 -7.05 -11.58 15.68
C PHE A 106 -7.11 -10.46 16.71
N VAL A 107 -8.28 -10.26 17.29
CA VAL A 107 -8.54 -9.15 18.20
C VAL A 107 -8.84 -9.72 19.58
N GLY A 108 -8.09 -9.23 20.58
CA GLY A 108 -8.32 -9.48 21.98
C GLY A 108 -9.69 -9.02 22.45
N SER A 109 -9.99 -9.24 23.73
CA SER A 109 -11.25 -8.76 24.30
C SER A 109 -11.43 -7.27 24.09
N GLU A 110 -12.60 -6.86 23.58
CA GLU A 110 -12.92 -5.45 23.39
C GLU A 110 -12.68 -4.69 24.71
N MET A 111 -11.76 -3.73 24.67
CA MET A 111 -11.68 -2.73 25.74
C MET A 111 -12.87 -1.81 25.57
N THR A 112 -13.82 -1.85 26.51
CA THR A 112 -14.86 -0.82 26.58
C THR A 112 -14.23 0.56 26.50
N SER A 113 -14.89 1.52 25.85
CA SER A 113 -14.33 2.88 25.63
C SER A 113 -13.75 3.50 26.90
N TYR A 114 -14.40 3.29 28.04
CA TYR A 114 -13.92 3.70 29.36
C TYR A 114 -12.61 2.99 29.78
N LYS A 115 -12.55 1.66 29.67
CA LYS A 115 -11.33 0.88 29.98
C LYS A 115 -10.17 1.26 29.08
N TYR A 116 -10.44 1.49 27.80
CA TYR A 116 -9.44 1.98 26.85
C TYR A 116 -8.90 3.34 27.30
N GLN A 117 -9.76 4.33 27.57
CA GLN A 117 -9.32 5.66 27.98
C GLN A 117 -8.48 5.63 29.26
N THR A 118 -8.91 4.86 30.26
CA THR A 118 -8.12 4.67 31.50
C THR A 118 -6.76 4.06 31.18
N TRP A 119 -6.72 2.98 30.40
CA TRP A 119 -5.48 2.32 30.03
C TRP A 119 -4.55 3.22 29.21
N ALA A 120 -5.08 3.93 28.20
CA ALA A 120 -4.33 4.84 27.34
C ALA A 120 -3.77 6.02 28.13
N ASN A 121 -4.53 6.56 29.09
CA ASN A 121 -4.04 7.61 29.98
C ASN A 121 -2.90 7.11 30.89
N GLU A 122 -3.04 5.92 31.46
CA GLU A 122 -2.00 5.28 32.28
C GLU A 122 -0.73 4.98 31.47
N HIS A 123 -0.88 4.61 30.20
CA HIS A 123 0.21 4.20 29.30
C HIS A 123 0.58 5.28 28.29
N LYS A 124 0.14 6.53 28.44
CA LYS A 124 0.35 7.60 27.45
C LYS A 124 1.81 7.76 27.05
N GLN A 125 2.73 7.75 28.02
CA GLN A 125 4.17 7.86 27.75
C GLN A 125 4.74 6.68 26.97
N LEU A 126 4.19 5.47 27.17
CA LEU A 126 4.57 4.29 26.39
C LEU A 126 4.10 4.44 24.96
N LEU A 127 2.84 4.87 24.75
CA LEU A 127 2.28 5.00 23.40
C LEU A 127 2.97 6.11 22.60
N GLU A 128 3.33 7.23 23.25
CA GLU A 128 4.16 8.28 22.62
C GLU A 128 5.57 7.77 22.27
N GLU A 129 6.17 6.93 23.12
CA GLU A 129 7.45 6.29 22.82
C GLU A 129 7.33 5.34 21.61
N VAL A 130 6.26 4.55 21.54
CA VAL A 130 5.98 3.64 20.42
C VAL A 130 5.80 4.41 19.12
N LYS A 131 4.98 5.48 19.13
CA LYS A 131 4.80 6.38 17.98
C LYS A 131 6.12 6.98 17.52
N THR A 132 6.91 7.53 18.44
CA THR A 132 8.18 8.19 18.10
C THR A 132 9.23 7.21 17.55
N LYS A 133 9.28 5.98 18.05
CA LYS A 133 10.31 5.00 17.67
C LYS A 133 9.95 4.16 16.45
N PHE A 134 8.67 3.89 16.24
CA PHE A 134 8.20 2.91 15.24
C PHE A 134 7.18 3.49 14.25
N ASP A 135 6.85 4.77 14.36
CA ASP A 135 5.81 5.43 13.56
C ASP A 135 4.43 4.76 13.68
N LEU A 136 4.17 4.15 14.85
CA LEU A 136 2.93 3.43 15.14
C LEU A 136 2.08 4.22 16.14
N ASP A 137 1.01 4.87 15.65
CA ASP A 137 0.16 5.74 16.44
C ASP A 137 -1.02 5.00 17.12
N LEU A 138 -0.70 4.17 18.11
CA LEU A 138 -1.70 3.43 18.89
C LEU A 138 -2.61 4.32 19.75
N LEU A 139 -2.28 5.61 19.94
CA LEU A 139 -3.16 6.56 20.64
C LEU A 139 -4.37 6.93 19.78
N ASN A 140 -4.15 7.11 18.48
CA ASN A 140 -5.19 7.46 17.53
C ASN A 140 -5.80 6.24 16.82
N ARG A 141 -5.23 5.04 17.03
CA ARG A 141 -5.68 3.76 16.47
C ARG A 141 -5.92 2.71 17.57
N PRO A 142 -6.88 2.96 18.48
CA PRO A 142 -7.19 2.05 19.59
C PRO A 142 -7.55 0.62 19.15
N GLU A 143 -8.12 0.46 17.96
CA GLU A 143 -8.51 -0.82 17.37
C GLU A 143 -7.33 -1.77 17.14
N LEU A 144 -6.09 -1.24 17.12
CA LEU A 144 -4.88 -2.04 16.98
C LEU A 144 -4.37 -2.58 18.32
N LEU A 145 -4.89 -2.10 19.45
CA LEU A 145 -4.49 -2.63 20.75
C LEU A 145 -5.05 -4.02 20.99
N TYR A 146 -4.21 -4.86 21.58
CA TYR A 146 -4.47 -6.29 21.80
C TYR A 146 -4.83 -7.02 20.50
N SER A 147 -4.21 -6.60 19.40
CA SER A 147 -4.37 -7.27 18.12
C SER A 147 -3.11 -8.00 17.69
N TYR A 148 -3.30 -9.02 16.88
CA TYR A 148 -2.26 -9.66 16.10
C TYR A 148 -2.71 -9.82 14.66
N THR A 149 -1.93 -9.32 13.70
CA THR A 149 -2.29 -9.35 12.29
C THR A 149 -1.26 -10.08 11.45
N TYR A 150 -1.70 -11.06 10.66
CA TYR A 150 -0.88 -11.74 9.68
C TYR A 150 -1.18 -11.22 8.27
N TYR A 151 -0.13 -10.83 7.55
CA TYR A 151 -0.18 -10.33 6.18
C TYR A 151 0.49 -11.33 5.23
N ASP A 152 -0.22 -11.75 4.18
CA ASP A 152 0.32 -12.51 3.05
C ASP A 152 0.18 -11.68 1.75
N PRO A 153 1.24 -10.96 1.36
CA PRO A 153 1.22 -10.11 0.17
C PRO A 153 1.03 -10.92 -1.12
N THR A 154 0.13 -10.46 -1.98
CA THR A 154 -0.22 -11.08 -3.27
C THR A 154 0.84 -10.84 -4.36
N ARG A 155 1.53 -9.69 -4.33
CA ARG A 155 2.58 -9.26 -5.31
C ARG A 155 2.26 -9.58 -6.77
N ILE A 156 1.16 -9.01 -7.26
CA ILE A 156 0.91 -8.88 -8.69
C ILE A 156 1.22 -7.44 -9.09
N VAL A 157 2.11 -7.25 -10.06
CA VAL A 157 2.43 -5.95 -10.65
C VAL A 157 1.64 -5.80 -11.95
N VAL A 158 0.81 -4.77 -12.02
CA VAL A 158 0.03 -4.44 -13.21
C VAL A 158 0.74 -3.33 -13.97
N ASN A 159 1.20 -3.64 -15.17
CA ASN A 159 1.75 -2.66 -16.09
C ASN A 159 0.72 -2.33 -17.16
N SER A 160 0.19 -1.10 -17.12
CA SER A 160 -0.78 -0.61 -18.08
C SER A 160 -0.24 0.66 -18.76
N LYS A 161 -0.42 0.77 -20.08
CA LYS A 161 -0.11 1.99 -20.84
C LYS A 161 -0.93 2.06 -22.11
N PHE A 162 -1.32 3.27 -22.51
CA PHE A 162 -1.87 3.49 -23.84
C PHE A 162 -0.76 3.39 -24.89
N VAL A 163 -1.03 2.66 -25.97
CA VAL A 163 -0.06 2.39 -27.04
C VAL A 163 -0.43 3.00 -28.38
N ASP A 164 -1.66 3.49 -28.54
CA ASP A 164 -2.04 4.28 -29.69
C ASP A 164 -1.78 5.76 -29.39
N LYS A 165 -1.11 6.44 -30.32
CA LYS A 165 -0.91 7.89 -30.27
C LYS A 165 -1.80 8.53 -31.33
N PRO A 166 -2.46 9.65 -31.04
CA PRO A 166 -3.13 10.44 -32.07
C PRO A 166 -2.11 10.86 -33.14
N LEU A 167 -2.52 10.82 -34.41
CA LEU A 167 -1.69 11.33 -35.49
C LEU A 167 -1.57 12.87 -35.37
N LYS A 168 -0.55 13.43 -36.02
CA LYS A 168 -0.36 14.89 -36.02
C LYS A 168 -1.59 15.57 -36.64
N GLY A 169 -2.23 16.45 -35.88
CA GLY A 169 -3.45 17.15 -36.30
C GLY A 169 -4.77 16.45 -35.93
N GLU A 170 -4.73 15.26 -35.34
CA GLU A 170 -5.92 14.61 -34.78
C GLU A 170 -6.17 15.08 -33.35
N ASN A 171 -7.36 15.64 -33.11
CA ASN A 171 -7.84 15.93 -31.76
C ASN A 171 -8.57 14.69 -31.20
N ARG A 172 -7.87 13.58 -31.06
CA ARG A 172 -8.38 12.36 -30.42
C ARG A 172 -7.49 11.95 -29.25
N LEU A 173 -8.10 11.32 -28.25
CA LEU A 173 -7.39 10.75 -27.12
C LEU A 173 -7.01 9.28 -27.40
N PRO A 174 -5.99 8.73 -26.71
CA PRO A 174 -5.64 7.32 -26.81
C PRO A 174 -6.78 6.39 -26.38
N GLN A 175 -6.99 5.29 -27.10
CA GLN A 175 -8.10 4.36 -26.89
C GLN A 175 -7.65 2.90 -26.73
N ARG A 176 -6.38 2.59 -27.02
CA ARG A 176 -5.84 1.24 -26.99
C ARG A 176 -4.88 1.06 -25.83
N LEU A 177 -5.37 0.39 -24.79
CA LEU A 177 -4.61 0.07 -23.61
C LEU A 177 -3.88 -1.26 -23.81
N GLN A 178 -2.57 -1.25 -23.56
CA GLN A 178 -1.77 -2.45 -23.39
C GLN A 178 -1.64 -2.73 -21.90
N VAL A 179 -2.01 -3.94 -21.48
CA VAL A 179 -1.90 -4.39 -20.10
C VAL A 179 -1.08 -5.67 -20.03
N LYS A 180 -0.25 -5.77 -18.99
CA LYS A 180 0.53 -6.95 -18.66
C LYS A 180 0.53 -7.15 -17.15
N PHE A 181 0.34 -8.39 -16.72
CA PHE A 181 0.32 -8.78 -15.32
C PHE A 181 1.58 -9.60 -15.01
N PHE A 182 2.37 -9.14 -14.04
CA PHE A 182 3.51 -9.89 -13.52
C PHE A 182 3.15 -10.44 -12.14
N ASP A 183 2.92 -11.74 -12.07
CA ASP A 183 2.75 -12.48 -10.82
C ASP A 183 4.13 -12.94 -10.33
N GLU A 184 4.72 -12.17 -9.41
CA GLU A 184 6.09 -12.37 -8.95
C GLU A 184 6.30 -13.77 -8.34
N PHE A 185 5.26 -14.34 -7.72
CA PHE A 185 5.34 -15.63 -7.03
C PHE A 185 4.69 -16.78 -7.80
N LYS A 186 4.16 -16.55 -9.00
CA LYS A 186 3.47 -17.55 -9.82
C LYS A 186 2.35 -18.29 -9.05
N SER A 187 1.73 -17.60 -8.10
CA SER A 187 0.69 -18.17 -7.22
C SER A 187 -0.73 -17.99 -7.77
N TYR A 188 -0.89 -17.18 -8.82
CA TYR A 188 -2.17 -16.65 -9.30
C TYR A 188 -2.37 -16.85 -10.81
N ALA A 189 -1.66 -17.80 -11.45
CA ALA A 189 -1.70 -18.02 -12.90
C ALA A 189 -3.11 -18.27 -13.50
N GLN A 190 -4.11 -18.61 -12.67
CA GLN A 190 -5.52 -18.79 -13.09
C GLN A 190 -6.45 -17.68 -12.61
N ALA A 191 -5.92 -16.62 -11.98
CA ALA A 191 -6.71 -15.49 -11.53
C ALA A 191 -7.32 -14.76 -12.74
N LYS A 192 -8.54 -14.29 -12.56
CA LYS A 192 -9.23 -13.51 -13.58
C LYS A 192 -8.92 -12.04 -13.39
N TYR A 193 -8.88 -11.27 -14.46
CA TYR A 193 -8.94 -9.81 -14.36
C TYR A 193 -10.29 -9.30 -14.87
N VAL A 194 -10.70 -8.16 -14.32
CA VAL A 194 -11.78 -7.29 -14.83
C VAL A 194 -11.16 -5.92 -15.01
N ILE A 195 -11.24 -5.37 -16.22
CA ILE A 195 -10.77 -4.01 -16.53
C ILE A 195 -11.98 -3.19 -16.94
N THR A 196 -12.24 -2.13 -16.19
CA THR A 196 -13.36 -1.22 -16.41
C THR A 196 -12.83 0.15 -16.81
N GLY A 197 -13.16 0.60 -18.01
CA GLY A 197 -12.89 1.95 -18.49
C GLY A 197 -14.09 2.85 -18.24
N TYR A 198 -13.95 3.82 -17.35
CA TYR A 198 -14.97 4.83 -17.05
C TYR A 198 -14.80 6.03 -17.97
N CYS A 199 -15.89 6.48 -18.58
CA CYS A 199 -15.98 7.71 -19.36
C CYS A 199 -17.11 8.57 -18.79
N GLU A 200 -16.93 9.89 -18.74
CA GLU A 200 -18.01 10.81 -18.38
C GLU A 200 -19.24 10.62 -19.29
N ASP A 201 -20.43 10.59 -18.70
CA ASP A 201 -21.73 10.46 -19.38
C ASP A 201 -21.94 9.22 -20.29
N ILE A 202 -21.10 8.19 -20.15
CA ILE A 202 -21.19 6.95 -20.95
C ILE A 202 -21.09 5.73 -20.03
N GLU A 203 -21.80 4.65 -20.37
CA GLU A 203 -21.68 3.40 -19.63
C GLU A 203 -20.24 2.87 -19.66
N PRO A 204 -19.71 2.36 -18.53
CA PRO A 204 -18.36 1.85 -18.47
C PRO A 204 -18.16 0.67 -19.41
N GLN A 205 -17.03 0.64 -20.12
CA GLN A 205 -16.66 -0.51 -20.93
C GLN A 205 -15.88 -1.50 -20.07
N ILE A 206 -16.32 -2.76 -20.08
CA ILE A 206 -15.74 -3.83 -19.25
C ILE A 206 -15.08 -4.87 -20.16
N GLU A 207 -13.83 -5.21 -19.86
CA GLU A 207 -13.08 -6.29 -20.49
C GLU A 207 -12.63 -7.30 -19.43
N ASN A 208 -12.75 -8.60 -19.72
CA ASN A 208 -12.45 -9.66 -18.78
C ASN A 208 -11.46 -10.66 -19.39
N GLY A 209 -10.61 -11.25 -18.54
CA GLY A 209 -9.70 -12.28 -19.01
C GLY A 209 -8.99 -13.00 -17.87
N ILE A 210 -7.87 -13.64 -18.19
CA ILE A 210 -7.00 -14.32 -17.24
C ILE A 210 -5.70 -13.54 -17.17
N ILE A 211 -5.16 -13.35 -15.97
CA ILE A 211 -3.88 -12.65 -15.82
C ILE A 211 -2.78 -13.38 -16.60
N SER A 212 -1.93 -12.63 -17.27
CA SER A 212 -0.86 -13.18 -18.07
C SER A 212 0.33 -12.23 -18.14
N GLU A 213 1.52 -12.82 -18.18
CA GLU A 213 2.75 -12.10 -18.53
C GLU A 213 2.83 -11.79 -20.04
N LYS A 214 1.86 -12.22 -20.84
CA LYS A 214 1.73 -11.76 -22.23
C LYS A 214 0.95 -10.46 -22.28
N GLU A 215 1.36 -9.59 -23.20
CA GLU A 215 0.68 -8.34 -23.45
C GLU A 215 -0.75 -8.62 -23.95
N THR A 216 -1.73 -7.99 -23.31
CA THR A 216 -3.12 -7.99 -23.73
C THR A 216 -3.49 -6.60 -24.21
N LEU A 217 -4.17 -6.52 -25.35
CA LEU A 217 -4.62 -5.26 -25.94
C LEU A 217 -6.13 -5.12 -25.72
N ILE A 218 -6.52 -4.00 -25.15
CA ILE A 218 -7.91 -3.63 -24.90
C ILE A 218 -8.20 -2.39 -25.73
N ASN A 219 -9.24 -2.46 -26.55
CA ASN A 219 -9.68 -1.35 -27.38
C ASN A 219 -10.93 -0.75 -26.76
N PHE A 220 -10.81 0.48 -26.26
CA PHE A 220 -11.96 1.23 -25.77
C PHE A 220 -12.64 1.99 -26.93
N SER A 221 -13.98 2.09 -26.88
CA SER A 221 -14.71 2.92 -27.86
C SER A 221 -14.42 4.41 -27.67
N ASN A 222 -14.18 4.83 -26.43
CA ASN A 222 -13.78 6.18 -26.03
C ASN A 222 -12.58 6.11 -25.10
N SER A 223 -11.74 7.14 -25.09
CA SER A 223 -10.63 7.19 -24.12
C SER A 223 -11.21 7.27 -22.72
N PRO A 224 -10.92 6.32 -21.81
CA PRO A 224 -11.42 6.41 -20.45
C PRO A 224 -10.78 7.59 -19.71
N ASP A 225 -11.57 8.22 -18.84
CA ASP A 225 -11.11 9.18 -17.85
C ASP A 225 -10.38 8.47 -16.70
N GLU A 226 -10.92 7.31 -16.31
CA GLU A 226 -10.37 6.43 -15.27
C GLU A 226 -10.41 4.96 -15.70
N ILE A 227 -9.41 4.19 -15.28
CA ILE A 227 -9.40 2.75 -15.42
C ILE A 227 -9.38 2.12 -14.03
N GLU A 228 -10.28 1.16 -13.83
CA GLU A 228 -10.26 0.24 -12.69
C GLU A 228 -9.83 -1.14 -13.17
N ILE A 229 -8.92 -1.75 -12.44
CA ILE A 229 -8.37 -3.08 -12.70
C ILE A 229 -8.57 -3.91 -11.44
N GLU A 230 -9.39 -4.94 -11.55
CA GLU A 230 -9.61 -5.92 -10.48
C GLU A 230 -8.99 -7.26 -10.85
N ILE A 231 -8.41 -7.97 -9.88
CA ILE A 231 -7.98 -9.35 -10.02
C ILE A 231 -8.76 -10.20 -9.03
N ILE A 232 -9.38 -11.27 -9.54
CA ILE A 232 -10.34 -12.09 -8.80
C ILE A 232 -9.85 -13.54 -8.74
N VAL A 233 -9.87 -14.12 -7.55
CA VAL A 233 -9.57 -15.54 -7.29
C VAL A 233 -10.73 -16.14 -6.50
N GLN A 234 -11.32 -17.21 -7.04
CA GLN A 234 -12.43 -17.93 -6.39
C GLN A 234 -13.64 -17.05 -5.98
N GLY A 235 -13.82 -15.90 -6.66
CA GLY A 235 -14.91 -14.96 -6.37
C GLY A 235 -14.52 -13.83 -5.42
N GLU A 236 -13.31 -13.85 -4.86
CA GLU A 236 -12.76 -12.79 -4.00
C GLU A 236 -11.83 -11.88 -4.80
N THR A 237 -12.00 -10.57 -4.65
CA THR A 237 -11.10 -9.57 -5.23
C THR A 237 -9.80 -9.52 -4.44
N ILE A 238 -8.70 -9.95 -5.06
CA ILE A 238 -7.35 -9.98 -4.47
C ILE A 238 -6.45 -8.85 -4.98
N TYR A 239 -7.01 -7.97 -5.81
CA TYR A 239 -6.38 -6.75 -6.26
C TYR A 239 -7.48 -5.86 -6.78
N ASN A 240 -7.49 -4.60 -6.39
CA ASN A 240 -8.21 -3.54 -7.07
C ASN A 240 -7.20 -2.41 -7.23
N SER A 241 -7.23 -1.71 -8.37
CA SER A 241 -6.59 -0.43 -8.59
C SER A 241 -7.46 0.39 -9.51
N ARG A 242 -7.86 1.57 -9.06
CA ARG A 242 -8.53 2.59 -9.87
C ARG A 242 -7.63 3.79 -9.99
N HIS A 243 -7.42 4.31 -11.20
CA HIS A 243 -6.60 5.51 -11.43
C HIS A 243 -6.98 6.23 -12.73
N GLY A 244 -6.83 7.56 -12.72
CA GLY A 244 -6.85 8.38 -13.93
C GLY A 244 -5.49 8.42 -14.62
N PHE A 245 -5.46 8.95 -15.85
CA PHE A 245 -4.22 9.09 -16.63
C PHE A 245 -3.80 10.55 -16.74
N ILE A 246 -2.50 10.80 -16.58
CA ILE A 246 -1.91 12.10 -16.87
C ILE A 246 -1.91 12.29 -18.39
N ARG A 247 -2.75 13.20 -18.87
CA ARG A 247 -2.88 13.52 -20.30
C ARG A 247 -1.78 14.45 -20.78
N ASN A 248 -1.50 15.50 -20.01
CA ASN A 248 -0.45 16.45 -20.27
C ASN A 248 0.18 16.94 -18.95
N ILE A 249 1.43 17.36 -19.03
CA ILE A 249 2.12 18.06 -17.95
C ILE A 249 2.60 19.40 -18.51
N ASN A 250 2.02 20.48 -17.98
CA ASN A 250 2.40 21.84 -18.31
C ASN A 250 3.47 22.34 -17.36
N PHE A 251 4.67 22.56 -17.87
CA PHE A 251 5.74 23.23 -17.12
C PHE A 251 5.77 24.70 -17.52
N ARG A 252 5.64 25.57 -16.52
CA ARG A 252 5.86 27.01 -16.63
C ARG A 252 6.98 27.39 -15.68
N GLY A 253 8.07 27.89 -16.22
CA GLY A 253 9.22 28.33 -15.45
C GLY A 253 9.62 29.74 -15.84
N LYS A 254 10.12 30.52 -14.89
CA LYS A 254 10.86 31.75 -15.16
C LYS A 254 12.33 31.47 -14.92
N ILE A 255 13.12 31.52 -15.98
CA ILE A 255 14.57 31.44 -15.89
C ILE A 255 15.06 32.87 -15.68
N ILE A 256 15.45 33.18 -14.44
CA ILE A 256 16.03 34.48 -14.10
C ILE A 256 17.48 34.48 -14.62
N GLY A 257 17.77 35.40 -15.53
CA GLY A 257 19.10 35.69 -16.05
C GLY A 257 19.77 36.81 -15.25
N ASP A 258 20.71 37.49 -15.90
CA ASP A 258 21.51 38.54 -15.26
C ASP A 258 20.65 39.72 -14.77
N SER A 259 21.08 40.34 -13.67
CA SER A 259 20.50 41.55 -13.12
C SER A 259 21.28 42.80 -13.52
N VAL A 260 20.54 43.88 -13.77
CA VAL A 260 21.09 45.22 -13.98
C VAL A 260 20.63 46.11 -12.84
N THR A 261 21.57 46.75 -12.16
CA THR A 261 21.28 47.77 -11.15
C THR A 261 20.99 49.10 -11.83
N LEU A 262 19.80 49.66 -11.58
CA LEU A 262 19.38 50.97 -12.06
C LEU A 262 19.99 52.10 -11.23
N ASP A 263 20.01 53.31 -11.77
CA ASP A 263 20.58 54.52 -11.15
C ASP A 263 19.96 54.89 -9.78
N ASN A 264 18.75 54.39 -9.49
CA ASN A 264 18.07 54.56 -8.21
C ASN A 264 18.45 53.48 -7.17
N GLY A 265 19.41 52.61 -7.48
CA GLY A 265 19.88 51.51 -6.64
C GLY A 265 19.01 50.25 -6.66
N SER A 266 17.96 50.19 -7.50
CA SER A 266 17.12 48.98 -7.64
C SER A 266 17.71 48.00 -8.66
N GLU A 267 17.71 46.70 -8.35
CA GLU A 267 18.13 45.67 -9.30
C GLU A 267 16.94 45.12 -10.08
N ILE A 268 17.08 45.06 -11.41
CA ILE A 268 16.12 44.40 -12.29
C ILE A 268 16.80 43.22 -12.95
N SER A 269 16.30 42.01 -12.68
CA SER A 269 16.73 40.80 -13.38
C SER A 269 16.02 40.65 -14.71
N THR A 270 16.77 40.32 -15.76
CA THR A 270 16.20 39.77 -16.99
C THR A 270 15.61 38.39 -16.67
N TYR A 271 14.49 38.04 -17.30
CA TYR A 271 13.98 36.67 -17.21
C TYR A 271 13.44 36.21 -18.55
N ASN A 272 13.60 34.92 -18.81
CA ASN A 272 12.94 34.23 -19.92
C ASN A 272 11.86 33.31 -19.36
N GLU A 273 10.69 33.32 -19.99
CA GLU A 273 9.63 32.37 -19.67
C GLU A 273 9.83 31.09 -20.47
N LEU A 274 9.98 29.97 -19.77
CA LEU A 274 9.94 28.64 -20.34
C LEU A 274 8.51 28.10 -20.17
N ASN A 275 7.81 27.94 -21.29
CA ASN A 275 6.53 27.24 -21.34
C ASN A 275 6.71 25.98 -22.18
N MET A 276 6.66 24.81 -21.55
CA MET A 276 6.69 23.52 -22.25
C MET A 276 5.48 22.69 -21.83
N ASN A 277 4.81 22.09 -22.81
CA ASN A 277 3.75 21.12 -22.60
C ASN A 277 4.29 19.75 -23.01
N VAL A 278 4.30 18.80 -22.07
CA VAL A 278 4.64 17.40 -22.34
C VAL A 278 3.33 16.62 -22.39
N GLY A 279 2.92 16.18 -23.58
CA GLY A 279 1.71 15.36 -23.77
C GLY A 279 0.76 15.88 -24.84
N GLU A 280 0.75 17.18 -25.12
CA GLU A 280 0.13 17.73 -26.33
C GLU A 280 1.12 17.71 -27.50
N ASN A 281 0.65 17.27 -28.67
CA ASN A 281 1.37 17.53 -29.91
C ASN A 281 1.37 19.06 -30.10
N SER A 282 2.53 19.67 -29.87
CA SER A 282 2.74 21.10 -30.12
C SER A 282 2.36 21.45 -31.56
N VAL A 283 1.60 22.53 -31.69
CA VAL A 283 1.28 23.24 -32.94
C VAL A 283 2.58 23.63 -33.64
#